data_AF-B1WTI2-F1
#
_entry.id   AF-B1WTI2-F1
#
_cell.length_a   1.000
_cell.length_b   1.000
_cell.length_c   1.000
_cell.angle_alpha   90.00
_cell.angle_beta   90.00
_cell.angle_gamma   90.00
#
_symmetry.space_group_name_H-M   'P 1'
#
loop_
_entity.id
_entity.type
_entity.pdbx_description
1 polymer ?
#
loop_
_entity_poly.entity_id
_entity_poly.type
_entity_poly.pdbx_seq_one_letter_code
_entity_poly.pdbx_strand_id
1 'polypeptide(L)'
;MTKIEKIKTRLREQVSYLKKQYHIKTLGIFGSYVRGEETPNSDLDILVEFESEYHFGLLTFCRLENYLSDLLGVQVDLVMKDSLKPKIGEQILSEVIYL
;
A
#
# COMPACT_ATOMS: atom_id res chain seq x y z
N MET A 1 -14.14 0.47 16.11
CA MET A 1 -13.30 0.66 14.91
C MET A 1 -12.18 -0.36 14.95
N THR A 2 -12.08 -1.24 13.95
CA THR A 2 -10.98 -2.21 13.83
C THR A 2 -9.69 -1.50 13.43
N LYS A 3 -8.53 -2.15 13.59
CA LYS A 3 -7.21 -1.58 13.25
C LYS A 3 -7.15 -1.17 11.77
N ILE A 4 -7.64 -2.03 10.87
CA ILE A 4 -7.72 -1.75 9.44
C ILE A 4 -8.61 -0.55 9.09
N GLU A 5 -9.74 -0.33 9.78
CA GLU A 5 -10.57 0.87 9.53
C GLU A 5 -9.81 2.16 9.84
N LYS A 6 -9.04 2.19 10.94
CA LYS A 6 -8.22 3.36 11.28
C LYS A 6 -7.15 3.63 10.23
N ILE A 7 -6.49 2.58 9.74
CA ILE A 7 -5.48 2.65 8.69
C ILE A 7 -6.11 3.20 7.40
N LYS A 8 -7.26 2.65 6.98
CA LYS A 8 -7.98 3.11 5.79
C LYS A 8 -8.36 4.59 5.89
N THR A 9 -8.85 5.04 7.05
CA THR A 9 -9.17 6.45 7.27
C THR A 9 -7.95 7.34 7.10
N ARG A 10 -6.83 7.02 7.77
CA ARG A 10 -5.59 7.81 7.65
C ARG A 10 -5.03 7.84 6.23
N LEU A 11 -5.04 6.70 5.54
CA LEU A 11 -4.59 6.63 4.15
C LEU A 11 -5.48 7.49 3.26
N ARG A 12 -6.81 7.38 3.36
CA ARG A 12 -7.76 8.20 2.58
C ARG A 12 -7.54 9.71 2.74
N GLU A 13 -7.24 10.15 3.95
CA GLU A 13 -6.90 11.56 4.21
C GLU A 13 -5.63 12.00 3.46
N GLN A 14 -4.68 11.09 3.26
CA GLN A 14 -3.42 11.36 2.54
C GLN A 14 -3.44 10.96 1.06
N VAL A 15 -4.46 10.25 0.56
CA VAL A 15 -4.50 9.77 -0.84
C VAL A 15 -4.27 10.92 -1.83
N SER A 16 -4.89 12.07 -1.61
CA SER A 16 -4.71 13.22 -2.53
C SER A 16 -3.27 13.75 -2.56
N TYR A 17 -2.59 13.74 -1.41
CA TYR A 17 -1.18 14.12 -1.32
C TYR A 17 -0.29 13.06 -1.98
N LEU A 18 -0.54 11.79 -1.67
CA LEU A 18 0.18 10.63 -2.20
C LEU A 18 0.11 10.57 -3.73
N LYS A 19 -1.09 10.73 -4.31
CA LYS A 19 -1.29 10.80 -5.77
C LYS A 19 -0.50 11.94 -6.41
N LYS A 20 -0.50 13.12 -5.80
CA LYS A 20 0.18 14.31 -6.35
C LYS A 20 1.70 14.28 -6.22
N GLN A 21 2.23 13.85 -5.08
CA GLN A 21 3.67 13.89 -4.80
C GLN A 21 4.40 12.67 -5.34
N TYR A 22 3.75 11.51 -5.31
CA TYR A 22 4.34 10.24 -5.71
C TYR A 22 3.71 9.71 -7.00
N HIS A 23 2.94 10.49 -7.74
CA HIS A 23 2.36 10.06 -9.03
C HIS A 23 1.69 8.67 -8.95
N ILE A 24 1.00 8.41 -7.83
CA ILE A 24 0.35 7.13 -7.58
C ILE A 24 -0.96 7.10 -8.35
N LYS A 25 -1.11 6.11 -9.21
CA LYS A 25 -2.34 5.83 -9.96
C LYS A 25 -3.35 5.10 -9.09
N THR A 26 -2.93 4.00 -8.44
CA THR A 26 -3.78 3.23 -7.52
C THR A 26 -3.03 2.84 -6.25
N LEU A 27 -3.76 2.79 -5.12
CA LEU A 27 -3.28 2.37 -3.81
C LEU A 27 -4.30 1.41 -3.21
N GLY A 28 -3.84 0.31 -2.62
CA GLY A 28 -4.71 -0.64 -1.94
C GLY A 28 -4.00 -1.35 -0.79
N ILE A 29 -4.78 -1.89 0.13
CA ILE A 29 -4.29 -2.73 1.23
C ILE A 29 -4.62 -4.18 0.91
N PHE A 30 -3.71 -5.10 1.15
CA PHE A 30 -3.96 -6.54 1.00
C PHE A 30 -3.35 -7.33 2.16
N GLY A 31 -3.27 -8.66 2.02
CA GLY A 31 -2.54 -9.49 2.99
C GLY A 31 -3.30 -9.72 4.30
N SER A 32 -2.54 -9.97 5.37
CA SER A 32 -3.11 -10.46 6.64
C SER A 32 -4.09 -9.48 7.28
N TYR A 33 -3.89 -8.16 7.09
CA TYR A 33 -4.79 -7.13 7.60
C TYR A 33 -6.18 -7.16 6.97
N VAL A 34 -6.26 -7.53 5.68
CA VAL A 34 -7.56 -7.68 5.01
C VAL A 34 -8.24 -8.99 5.40
N ARG A 35 -7.46 -10.06 5.58
CA ARG A 35 -7.97 -11.37 6.01
C ARG A 35 -8.32 -11.45 7.50
N GLY A 36 -7.91 -10.47 8.30
CA GLY A 36 -8.09 -10.49 9.77
C GLY A 36 -7.18 -11.51 10.48
N GLU A 37 -6.08 -11.87 9.83
CA GLU A 37 -5.08 -12.82 10.30
C GLU A 37 -3.83 -12.10 10.83
N GLU A 38 -3.89 -10.78 11.02
CA GLU A 38 -2.74 -10.00 11.46
C GLU A 38 -2.37 -10.29 12.92
N THR A 39 -1.07 -10.35 13.17
CA THR A 39 -0.50 -10.46 14.51
C THR A 39 0.07 -9.10 14.95
N PRO A 40 0.44 -8.93 16.23
CA PRO A 40 1.09 -7.70 16.70
C PRO A 40 2.38 -7.35 15.95
N ASN A 41 3.05 -8.34 15.35
CA ASN A 41 4.29 -8.17 14.60
C ASN A 41 4.08 -8.18 13.08
N SER A 42 2.83 -8.14 12.60
CA SER A 42 2.54 -8.18 11.17
C SER A 42 2.74 -6.82 10.51
N ASP A 43 3.50 -6.83 9.42
CA ASP A 43 3.66 -5.73 8.49
C ASP A 43 2.35 -5.45 7.72
N LEU A 44 2.16 -4.20 7.32
CA LEU A 44 1.02 -3.79 6.53
C LEU A 44 1.38 -3.84 5.04
N ASP A 45 0.83 -4.83 4.34
CA ASP A 45 1.01 -4.98 2.89
C ASP A 45 0.19 -3.94 2.12
N ILE A 46 0.89 -3.07 1.38
CA ILE A 46 0.29 -2.03 0.55
C ILE A 46 0.65 -2.23 -0.92
N LEU A 47 -0.38 -2.37 -1.74
CA LEU A 47 -0.23 -2.44 -3.19
C LEU A 47 -0.23 -1.02 -3.78
N VAL A 48 0.74 -0.72 -4.62
CA VAL A 48 0.84 0.56 -5.33
C VAL A 48 1.02 0.38 -6.83
N GLU A 49 0.36 1.22 -7.61
CA GLU A 49 0.55 1.38 -9.05
C GLU A 49 0.89 2.84 -9.32
N PHE A 50 1.95 3.09 -10.07
CA PHE A 50 2.40 4.43 -10.43
C PHE A 50 1.94 4.81 -11.84
N GLU A 51 1.92 6.11 -12.13
CA GLU A 51 1.69 6.61 -13.49
C GLU A 51 2.87 6.25 -14.40
N SER A 52 2.57 5.75 -15.61
CA SER A 52 3.56 5.23 -16.57
C SER A 52 4.55 6.27 -17.08
N GLU A 53 4.24 7.55 -16.93
CA GLU A 53 5.05 8.66 -17.41
C GLU A 53 6.16 9.06 -16.41
N TYR A 54 6.14 8.48 -15.20
CA TYR A 54 7.10 8.81 -14.14
C TYR A 54 8.09 7.68 -13.88
N HIS A 55 9.39 7.96 -14.05
CA HIS A 55 10.45 7.01 -13.74
C HIS A 55 10.64 6.87 -12.24
N PHE A 56 10.14 5.78 -11.68
CA PHE A 56 10.29 5.43 -10.27
C PHE A 56 11.65 4.80 -10.00
N GLY A 57 12.43 5.42 -9.12
CA GLY A 57 13.67 4.87 -8.60
C GLY A 57 13.50 4.26 -7.20
N LEU A 58 14.40 3.35 -6.83
CA LEU A 58 14.44 2.69 -5.52
C LEU A 58 14.39 3.70 -4.35
N LEU A 59 15.06 4.85 -4.48
CA LEU A 59 15.06 5.88 -3.43
C LEU A 59 13.66 6.48 -3.18
N THR A 60 12.86 6.70 -4.22
CA THR A 60 11.50 7.23 -4.06
C THR A 60 10.59 6.16 -3.46
N PHE A 61 10.77 4.91 -3.87
CA PHE A 61 10.06 3.77 -3.31
C PHE A 61 10.31 3.63 -1.80
N CYS A 62 11.58 3.59 -1.38
CA CYS A 62 11.92 3.51 0.05
C CYS A 62 11.43 4.75 0.82
N ARG A 63 11.44 5.95 0.22
CA ARG A 63 10.88 7.15 0.88
C ARG A 63 9.39 7.02 1.12
N LEU A 64 8.65 6.51 0.15
CA LEU A 64 7.21 6.29 0.27
C LEU A 64 6.90 5.24 1.35
N GLU A 65 7.63 4.12 1.35
CA GLU A 65 7.49 3.05 2.35
C GLU A 65 7.74 3.57 3.78
N ASN A 66 8.83 4.32 3.99
CA ASN A 66 9.12 4.95 5.28
C ASN A 66 8.05 5.97 5.66
N TYR A 67 7.63 6.83 4.73
CA TYR A 67 6.58 7.81 4.98
C TYR A 67 5.27 7.17 5.41
N LEU A 68 4.85 6.10 4.74
CA LEU A 68 3.63 5.36 5.10
C LEU A 68 3.80 4.67 6.46
N SER A 69 4.98 4.12 6.75
CA SER A 69 5.27 3.50 8.03
C SER A 69 5.17 4.51 9.19
N ASP A 70 5.77 5.69 9.03
CA ASP A 70 5.71 6.78 10.00
C ASP A 70 4.28 7.30 10.20
N LEU A 71 3.53 7.47 9.11
CA LEU A 71 2.15 7.94 9.14
C LEU A 71 1.22 6.97 9.89
N LEU A 72 1.42 5.67 9.70
CA LEU A 72 0.54 4.62 10.20
C LEU A 72 0.99 4.06 11.54
N GLY A 73 2.26 4.28 11.92
CA GLY A 73 2.86 3.74 13.14
C GLY A 73 3.00 2.21 13.12
N VAL A 74 3.04 1.62 11.92
CA VAL A 74 3.26 0.19 11.69
C VAL A 74 4.25 0.05 10.53
N GLN A 75 5.04 -1.01 10.54
CA GLN A 75 5.91 -1.31 9.40
C GLN A 75 5.05 -1.59 8.15
N VAL A 76 5.39 -0.95 7.04
CA VAL A 76 4.71 -1.12 5.75
C VAL A 76 5.59 -1.91 4.82
N ASP A 77 5.03 -2.95 4.20
CA ASP A 77 5.63 -3.61 3.04
C ASP A 77 4.95 -3.09 1.78
N LEU A 78 5.69 -2.35 0.97
CA LEU A 78 5.15 -1.76 -0.25
C LEU A 78 5.38 -2.74 -1.41
N VAL A 79 4.36 -2.97 -2.23
CA VAL A 79 4.45 -3.89 -3.38
C VAL A 79 3.95 -3.20 -4.63
N MET A 80 4.77 -3.20 -5.69
CA MET A 80 4.38 -2.67 -6.99
C MET A 80 3.47 -3.65 -7.71
N LYS A 81 2.29 -3.18 -8.14
CA LYS A 81 1.33 -3.98 -8.91
C LYS A 81 1.95 -4.60 -10.16
N ASP A 82 2.79 -3.84 -10.87
CA ASP A 82 3.45 -4.30 -12.09
C ASP A 82 4.56 -5.34 -11.85
N SER A 83 5.00 -5.49 -10.60
CA SER A 83 5.99 -6.51 -10.20
C SER A 83 5.36 -7.86 -9.83
N LEU A 84 4.03 -7.92 -9.72
CA LEU A 84 3.33 -9.14 -9.34
C LEU A 84 3.39 -10.18 -10.48
N LYS A 85 3.84 -11.40 -10.13
CA LYS A 85 3.77 -12.54 -11.06
C LYS A 85 2.30 -12.86 -11.34
N PRO A 86 1.89 -13.14 -12.60
CA PRO A 86 0.48 -13.30 -12.97
C PRO A 86 -0.33 -14.23 -12.04
N LYS A 87 0.22 -15.41 -11.71
CA LYS A 87 -0.43 -16.41 -10.86
C LYS A 87 -0.67 -15.95 -9.41
N ILE A 88 0.22 -15.14 -8.86
CA ILE A 88 0.12 -14.63 -7.48
C ILE A 88 -0.69 -13.32 -7.49
N GLY A 89 -0.50 -12.52 -8.54
CA GLY A 89 -1.17 -11.25 -8.73
C GLY A 89 -2.68 -11.38 -8.78
N GLU A 90 -3.23 -12.38 -9.48
CA GLU A 90 -4.69 -12.59 -9.52
C GLU A 90 -5.29 -12.79 -8.12
N GLN A 91 -4.62 -13.58 -7.27
CA GLN A 91 -5.07 -13.82 -5.90
C GLN A 91 -5.00 -12.54 -5.06
N ILE A 92 -3.86 -11.83 -5.08
CA ILE A 92 -3.68 -10.58 -4.34
C ILE A 92 -4.67 -9.51 -4.81
N LEU A 93 -4.85 -9.35 -6.12
CA LEU A 93 -5.75 -8.37 -6.71
C LEU A 93 -7.23 -8.66 -6.40
N SER A 94 -7.58 -9.93 -6.13
CA SER A 94 -8.94 -10.30 -5.71
C SER A 94 -9.26 -9.95 -4.25
N GLU A 95 -8.25 -9.88 -3.39
CA GLU A 95 -8.42 -9.55 -1.96
C GLU A 95 -8.09 -8.08 -1.65
N VAL A 96 -7.47 -7.35 -2.56
CA VAL A 96 -7.02 -5.98 -2.29
C VAL A 96 -8.22 -5.04 -2.06
N ILE A 97 -8.13 -4.22 -1.02
CA ILE A 97 -9.07 -3.14 -0.74
C ILE A 97 -8.46 -1.84 -1.26
N TYR A 98 -8.95 -1.37 -2.41
CA TYR A 98 -8.54 -0.10 -3.01
C TYR A 98 -9.08 1.11 -2.24
N LEU A 99 -8.31 2.21 -2.25
CA LEU A 99 -8.60 3.46 -1.54
C LEU A 99 -8.89 4.65 -2.47
#